data_AF-A0A6B3HWX5-F1
#
_entry.id   AF-A0A6B3HWX5-F1
#
_cell.length_a   1.000
_cell.length_b   1.000
_cell.length_c   1.000
_cell.angle_alpha   90.00
_cell.angle_beta   90.00
_cell.angle_gamma   90.00
#
_symmetry.space_group_name_H-M   'P 1'
#
loop_
_entity.id
_entity.type
_entity.pdbx_description
1 polymer ?
#
loop_
_entity_poly.entity_id
_entity_poly.type
_entity_poly.pdbx_seq_one_letter_code
_entity_poly.pdbx_strand_id
1 'polypeptide(L)'
;MLLPLAGCSGGDDSGGEGSTPTGASTASPTATSEELASQQLDWSPCPAPNVAQGGGESPTPLPGGAVWECSFMDVPLNYAEPDGRTIELALIRGKAKDQKRRIGSLLFNFGGPGA
;
A
#
# COMPACT_ATOMS: atom_id res chain seq x y z
N MET A 1 33.96 31.64 20.67
CA MET A 1 34.41 30.58 19.74
C MET A 1 33.46 30.61 18.56
N LEU A 2 33.85 31.34 17.51
CA LEU A 2 33.08 31.56 16.27
C LEU A 2 33.52 30.51 15.24
N LEU A 3 32.58 29.76 14.66
CA LEU A 3 32.77 29.08 13.38
C LEU A 3 31.55 29.34 12.46
N PRO A 4 31.74 29.55 11.15
CA PRO A 4 30.78 30.18 10.24
C PRO A 4 29.86 29.18 9.54
N LEU A 5 28.67 29.64 9.14
CA LEU A 5 27.75 28.95 8.23
C LEU A 5 28.31 28.99 6.80
N ALA A 6 28.46 27.82 6.16
CA ALA A 6 28.65 27.71 4.72
C ALA A 6 27.29 27.42 4.08
N GLY A 7 26.79 28.37 3.29
CA GLY A 7 25.65 28.19 2.39
C GLY A 7 26.14 27.78 1.00
N CYS A 8 25.41 26.89 0.34
CA CYS A 8 25.48 26.71 -1.10
C CYS A 8 24.14 27.16 -1.70
N SER A 9 24.21 28.22 -2.49
CA SER A 9 23.16 28.72 -3.38
C SER A 9 23.43 28.15 -4.78
N GLY A 10 22.39 27.59 -5.41
CA GLY A 10 22.38 27.27 -6.83
C GLY A 10 20.95 27.33 -7.36
N GLY A 11 20.62 28.38 -8.12
CA GLY A 11 19.56 28.37 -9.14
C GLY A 11 20.13 27.77 -10.44
N ASP A 12 19.37 27.33 -11.44
CA ASP A 12 18.12 27.88 -11.96
C ASP A 12 17.35 26.82 -12.82
N ASP A 13 16.03 26.99 -12.85
CA ASP A 13 15.01 26.65 -13.88
C ASP A 13 14.88 25.26 -14.52
N SER A 14 13.73 24.60 -14.27
CA SER A 14 12.84 24.07 -15.32
C SER A 14 11.51 23.56 -14.74
N GLY A 15 10.41 24.20 -15.15
CA GLY A 15 9.12 23.60 -15.48
C GLY A 15 8.50 22.58 -14.51
N GLY A 16 7.46 23.01 -13.81
CA GLY A 16 6.58 22.11 -13.08
C GLY A 16 5.80 21.18 -14.01
N GLU A 17 5.78 19.91 -13.65
CA GLU A 17 4.60 19.06 -13.59
C GLU A 17 4.90 18.01 -12.52
N GLY A 18 4.42 18.28 -11.30
CA GLY A 18 4.60 17.43 -10.14
C GLY A 18 3.85 16.13 -10.32
N SER A 19 4.51 15.10 -10.84
CA SER A 19 4.10 13.72 -10.62
C SER A 19 4.47 13.37 -9.17
N THR A 20 3.49 13.46 -8.28
CA THR A 20 3.59 12.93 -6.92
C THR A 20 3.95 11.45 -7.03
N PRO A 21 5.09 10.99 -6.50
CA PRO A 21 5.31 9.56 -6.38
C PRO A 21 4.35 9.06 -5.29
N THR A 22 3.20 8.50 -5.69
CA THR A 22 2.40 7.64 -4.81
C THR A 22 3.13 6.30 -4.75
N GLY A 23 4.18 6.28 -3.94
CA GLY A 23 5.14 5.17 -3.96
C GLY A 23 6.30 5.38 -2.99
N ALA A 24 6.01 5.97 -1.83
CA ALA A 24 6.92 5.94 -0.69
C ALA A 24 6.12 5.42 0.49
N SER A 25 6.64 4.35 1.09
CA SER A 25 6.27 3.88 2.43
C SER A 25 6.54 5.03 3.39
N THR A 26 5.58 5.94 3.47
CA THR A 26 5.59 7.02 4.43
C THR A 26 5.04 6.35 5.65
N ALA A 27 5.89 6.07 6.64
CA ALA A 27 5.42 5.61 7.94
C ALA A 27 4.33 6.60 8.37
N SER A 28 3.08 6.13 8.31
CA SER A 28 1.91 6.89 8.71
C SER A 28 2.07 7.28 10.18
N PRO A 29 1.43 8.37 10.63
CA PRO A 29 1.41 8.72 12.04
C PRO A 29 1.04 7.49 12.88
N THR A 30 1.57 7.42 14.10
CA THR A 30 1.25 6.40 15.08
C THR A 30 -0.26 6.18 15.19
N ALA A 31 -0.76 5.15 14.50
CA ALA A 31 -2.14 4.70 14.66
C ALA A 31 -2.22 3.87 15.93
N THR A 32 -3.26 4.11 16.73
CA THR A 32 -3.50 3.30 17.92
C THR A 32 -3.92 1.89 17.53
N SER A 33 -3.70 0.95 18.44
CA SER A 33 -4.11 -0.45 18.29
C SER A 33 -5.60 -0.60 17.97
N GLU A 34 -6.45 0.26 18.55
CA GLU A 34 -7.91 0.26 18.34
C GLU A 34 -8.29 0.74 16.94
N GLU A 35 -7.60 1.76 16.41
CA GLU A 35 -7.78 2.24 15.03
C GLU A 35 -7.34 1.17 14.03
N LEU A 36 -6.17 0.54 14.26
CA LEU A 36 -5.69 -0.54 13.41
C LEU A 36 -6.64 -1.74 13.38
N ALA A 37 -7.28 -2.08 14.50
CA ALA A 37 -8.22 -3.19 14.58
C ALA A 37 -9.58 -2.91 13.91
N SER A 38 -9.97 -1.64 13.80
CA SER A 38 -11.28 -1.21 13.28
C SER A 38 -11.22 -0.54 11.90
N GLN A 39 -10.04 -0.53 11.28
CA GLN A 39 -9.83 0.08 9.98
C GLN A 39 -10.77 -0.48 8.90
N GLN A 40 -11.27 0.42 8.07
CA GLN A 40 -12.03 0.06 6.87
C GLN A 40 -11.10 0.22 5.68
N LEU A 41 -10.99 -0.83 4.89
CA LEU A 41 -10.06 -0.85 3.76
C LEU A 41 -10.72 -0.22 2.53
N ASP A 42 -10.01 0.73 1.92
CA ASP A 42 -10.43 1.37 0.68
C ASP A 42 -10.04 0.51 -0.52
N TRP A 43 -11.04 -0.13 -1.13
CA TRP A 43 -10.86 -1.03 -2.26
C TRP A 43 -11.05 -0.31 -3.57
N SER A 44 -10.13 -0.53 -4.50
CA SER A 44 -10.18 0.04 -5.86
C SER A 44 -9.70 -0.98 -6.89
N PRO A 45 -9.99 -0.81 -8.20
CA PRO A 45 -9.40 -1.66 -9.22
C PRO A 45 -7.87 -1.68 -9.13
N CYS A 46 -7.27 -2.87 -9.28
CA CYS A 46 -5.82 -3.00 -9.17
C CYS A 46 -5.08 -2.27 -10.30
N PRO A 47 -4.06 -1.44 -9.98
CA PRO A 47 -3.19 -0.84 -10.98
C PRO A 47 -2.23 -1.88 -11.59
N ALA A 48 -1.47 -1.46 -12.59
CA ALA A 48 -0.35 -2.24 -13.10
C ALA A 48 0.73 -2.36 -12.00
N PRO A 49 1.36 -3.53 -11.83
CA PRO A 49 2.42 -3.72 -10.85
C PRO A 49 3.63 -2.85 -11.17
N ASN A 50 4.26 -2.31 -10.12
CA ASN A 50 5.49 -1.55 -10.26
C ASN A 50 6.72 -2.47 -10.45
N VAL A 51 7.90 -1.88 -10.66
CA VAL A 51 9.15 -2.63 -10.90
C VAL A 51 9.56 -3.54 -9.74
N ALA A 52 9.27 -3.14 -8.49
CA ALA A 52 9.56 -3.96 -7.31
C ALA A 52 8.62 -5.17 -7.21
N GLN A 53 7.46 -5.10 -7.86
CA GLN A 53 6.46 -6.17 -7.96
C GLN A 53 6.61 -7.01 -9.24
N GLY A 54 7.70 -6.82 -10.00
CA GLY A 54 7.98 -7.55 -11.25
C GLY A 54 7.54 -6.85 -12.54
N GLY A 55 6.83 -5.71 -12.44
CA GLY A 55 6.33 -4.95 -13.60
C GLY A 55 5.27 -5.70 -14.42
N GLY A 56 4.82 -5.09 -15.53
CA GLY A 56 3.83 -5.66 -16.45
C GLY A 56 2.53 -4.86 -16.51
N GLU A 57 1.49 -5.49 -17.04
CA GLU A 57 0.15 -4.88 -17.13
C GLU A 57 -0.71 -5.18 -15.89
N SER A 58 -1.82 -4.46 -15.75
CA SER A 58 -2.82 -4.77 -14.72
C SER A 58 -3.35 -6.21 -14.83
N PRO A 59 -3.70 -6.86 -13.71
CA PRO A 59 -4.24 -8.21 -13.70
C PRO A 59 -5.49 -8.34 -14.59
N THR A 60 -5.54 -9.40 -15.39
CA THR A 60 -6.73 -9.72 -16.19
C THR A 60 -7.90 -10.16 -15.29
N PRO A 61 -9.16 -9.89 -15.68
CA PRO A 61 -10.32 -10.30 -14.89
C PRO A 61 -10.40 -11.81 -14.67
N LEU A 62 -10.96 -12.20 -13.52
CA LEU A 62 -11.24 -13.60 -13.20
C LEU A 62 -12.23 -14.23 -14.19
N PRO A 63 -12.22 -15.57 -14.36
CA PRO A 63 -13.27 -16.26 -15.10
C PRO A 63 -14.65 -15.89 -14.58
N GLY A 64 -15.54 -15.38 -15.44
CA GLY A 64 -16.82 -14.81 -15.05
C GLY A 64 -16.84 -13.28 -14.88
N GLY A 65 -15.75 -12.60 -15.24
CA GLY A 65 -15.71 -11.14 -15.43
C GLY A 65 -15.48 -10.33 -14.15
N ALA A 66 -15.22 -10.97 -13.00
CA ALA A 66 -14.91 -10.24 -11.78
C ALA A 66 -13.54 -9.55 -11.91
N VAL A 67 -13.52 -8.24 -11.66
CA VAL A 67 -12.30 -7.43 -11.65
C VAL A 67 -11.60 -7.58 -10.29
N TRP A 68 -10.27 -7.61 -10.31
CA TRP A 68 -9.47 -7.61 -9.10
C TRP A 68 -9.52 -6.25 -8.41
N GLU A 69 -9.76 -6.27 -7.11
CA GLU A 69 -9.69 -5.09 -6.26
C GLU A 69 -8.47 -5.17 -5.35
N CYS A 70 -7.73 -4.07 -5.26
CA CYS A 70 -6.55 -3.91 -4.43
C CYS A 70 -6.82 -2.89 -3.31
N SER A 71 -6.13 -3.08 -2.19
CA SER A 71 -6.14 -2.18 -1.04
C SER A 71 -4.85 -2.37 -0.22
N PHE A 72 -4.64 -1.50 0.76
CA PHE A 72 -3.58 -1.60 1.75
C PHE A 72 -4.18 -1.64 3.14
N MET A 73 -3.62 -2.48 4.02
CA MET A 73 -4.00 -2.59 5.42
C MET A 73 -2.81 -2.26 6.29
N ASP A 74 -2.98 -1.32 7.21
CA ASP A 74 -1.93 -0.95 8.16
C ASP A 74 -1.81 -1.99 9.27
N VAL A 75 -0.58 -2.35 9.62
CA VAL A 75 -0.25 -3.22 10.76
C VAL A 75 0.93 -2.66 11.54
N PRO A 76 1.05 -2.92 12.84
CA PRO A 76 2.22 -2.50 13.60
C PRO A 76 3.46 -3.25 13.11
N LEU A 77 4.55 -2.52 12.93
CA LEU A 77 5.85 -3.09 12.59
C LEU A 77 6.36 -4.00 13.73
N ASN A 78 6.10 -3.60 14.97
CA ASN A 78 6.43 -4.34 16.18
C ASN A 78 5.18 -4.52 17.03
N TYR A 79 4.63 -5.73 17.10
CA TYR A 79 3.42 -6.00 17.90
C TYR A 79 3.63 -5.88 19.42
N ALA A 80 4.87 -5.87 19.93
CA ALA A 80 5.15 -5.55 21.33
C ALA A 80 5.04 -4.04 21.61
N GLU A 81 5.06 -3.22 20.57
CA GLU A 81 4.84 -1.76 20.60
C GLU A 81 3.73 -1.44 19.58
N PRO A 82 2.47 -1.85 19.85
CA PRO A 82 1.42 -1.87 18.84
C PRO A 82 0.95 -0.46 18.43
N ASP A 83 1.16 0.53 19.29
CA ASP A 83 1.02 1.97 18.98
C ASP A 83 2.36 2.55 18.49
N GLY A 84 3.14 1.76 17.75
CA GLY A 84 4.45 2.13 17.22
C GLY A 84 4.38 2.59 15.77
N ARG A 85 5.45 2.35 15.02
CA ARG A 85 5.43 2.53 13.55
C ARG A 85 4.57 1.45 12.91
N THR A 86 3.84 1.82 11.86
CA THR A 86 3.09 0.88 11.03
C THR A 86 3.80 0.58 9.73
N ILE A 87 3.39 -0.51 9.09
CA ILE A 87 3.68 -0.85 7.69
C ILE A 87 2.38 -1.22 6.99
N GLU A 88 2.37 -1.08 5.68
CA GLU A 88 1.24 -1.49 4.85
C GLU A 88 1.40 -2.95 4.39
N LEU A 89 0.32 -3.73 4.53
CA LEU A 89 0.16 -5.01 3.87
C LEU A 89 -0.68 -4.81 2.60
N ALA A 90 -0.10 -5.11 1.45
CA ALA A 90 -0.81 -5.10 0.18
C ALA A 90 -1.80 -6.27 0.12
N LEU A 91 -3.06 -5.98 -0.21
CA LEU A 91 -4.13 -6.97 -0.32
C LEU A 91 -4.74 -6.93 -1.71
N ILE A 92 -5.05 -8.11 -2.25
CA ILE A 92 -5.79 -8.29 -3.49
C ILE A 92 -7.00 -9.19 -3.24
N ARG A 93 -8.16 -8.86 -3.82
CA ARG A 93 -9.37 -9.69 -3.71
C ARG A 93 -10.15 -9.77 -5.02
N GLY A 94 -10.75 -10.93 -5.24
CA GLY A 94 -11.83 -11.13 -6.19
C GLY A 94 -13.15 -11.26 -5.44
N LYS A 95 -14.15 -10.46 -5.80
CA LYS A 95 -15.49 -10.57 -5.21
C LYS A 95 -16.13 -11.89 -5.63
N ALA A 96 -16.85 -12.53 -4.70
CA ALA A 96 -17.62 -13.75 -4.98
C ALA A 96 -18.60 -13.51 -6.14
N LYS A 97 -18.77 -14.51 -7.03
CA LYS A 97 -19.71 -14.38 -8.16
C LYS A 97 -21.15 -14.20 -7.71
N ASP A 98 -21.53 -14.90 -6.64
CA ASP A 98 -22.84 -14.78 -6.02
C ASP A 98 -22.71 -14.05 -4.67
N GLN A 99 -22.97 -12.75 -4.69
CA GLN A 99 -22.92 -11.92 -3.49
C GLN A 99 -23.99 -12.29 -2.46
N LYS A 100 -25.13 -12.84 -2.91
CA LYS A 100 -26.25 -13.20 -2.01
C LYS A 100 -25.97 -14.45 -1.20
N ARG A 101 -25.16 -15.37 -1.75
CA ARG A 101 -24.73 -16.61 -1.07
C ARG A 101 -23.30 -16.57 -0.54
N ARG A 102 -22.69 -15.38 -0.49
CA ARG A 102 -21.35 -15.22 0.07
C ARG A 102 -21.36 -15.54 1.57
N ILE A 103 -20.56 -16.52 1.97
CA ILE A 103 -20.35 -16.87 3.39
C ILE A 103 -19.28 -15.94 4.01
N GLY A 104 -18.18 -15.71 3.29
CA GLY A 104 -17.05 -14.94 3.82
C GLY A 104 -15.92 -14.78 2.81
N SER A 105 -14.71 -14.53 3.29
CA SER A 105 -13.49 -14.46 2.49
C SER A 105 -12.68 -15.74 2.66
N LEU A 106 -12.18 -16.29 1.56
CA LEU A 106 -11.12 -17.31 1.59
C LEU A 106 -9.78 -16.58 1.55
N LEU A 107 -9.05 -16.62 2.66
CA LEU A 107 -7.68 -16.15 2.72
C LEU A 107 -6.74 -17.32 2.48
N PHE A 108 -5.72 -17.11 1.67
CA PHE A 108 -4.69 -18.11 1.41
C PHE A 108 -3.35 -17.42 1.28
N ASN A 109 -2.29 -18.17 1.53
CA ASN A 109 -0.91 -17.75 1.32
C ASN A 109 -0.28 -18.76 0.37
N PHE A 110 0.43 -18.28 -0.64
CA PHE A 110 1.03 -19.14 -1.67
C PHE A 110 2.26 -19.92 -1.17
N GLY A 111 2.66 -19.76 0.10
CA GLY A 111 3.93 -20.23 0.63
C GLY A 111 5.08 -19.33 0.17
N GLY A 112 6.32 -19.72 0.51
CA GLY A 112 7.53 -18.99 0.13
C GLY A 112 7.63 -17.58 0.76
N PRO A 113 8.66 -17.29 1.55
CA PRO A 113 8.91 -15.90 1.93
C PRO A 113 9.31 -15.06 0.71
N GLY A 114 8.64 -13.94 0.49
CA GLY A 114 8.97 -12.96 -0.56
C GLY A 114 8.43 -13.26 -1.97
N ALA A 115 7.51 -14.22 -2.10
CA ALA A 115 6.87 -14.57 -3.37
C ALA A 115 5.79 -13.57 -3.80
#